data_AF-A0AB38JG65-F1
#
_entry.id   AF-A0AB38JG65-F1
#
_cell.length_a   1.000
_cell.length_b   1.000
_cell.length_c   1.000
_cell.angle_alpha   90.00
_cell.angle_beta   90.00
_cell.angle_gamma   90.00
#
_symmetry.space_group_name_H-M   'P 1'
#
loop_
_entity.id
_entity.type
_entity.pdbx_description
1 polymer ?
#
loop_
_entity_poly.entity_id
_entity_poly.type
_entity_poly.pdbx_seq_one_letter_code
_entity_poly.pdbx_strand_id
1 'polypeptide(L)'
;MVCEFPVWVHLARKTPVRAAVRGRVYEIGAPERPDGEVLLTVWTGGRAVGQVLATEPPVFRRLGPRADPEPQPVSGIPDLLECAAGLR
;
A
#
# COMPACT_ATOMS: atom_id res chain seq x y z
N MET A 1 8.38 14.02 -17.40
CA MET A 1 7.08 13.32 -17.44
C MET A 1 6.49 13.46 -16.04
N VAL A 2 5.40 14.22 -15.88
CA VAL A 2 4.74 14.36 -14.58
C VAL A 2 3.95 13.06 -14.38
N CYS A 3 4.51 12.10 -13.65
CA CYS A 3 3.72 10.97 -13.18
C CYS A 3 2.74 11.52 -12.14
N GLU A 4 1.57 11.96 -12.59
CA GLU A 4 0.47 12.26 -11.69
C GLU A 4 -0.01 10.93 -11.11
N PHE A 5 0.42 10.62 -9.90
CA PHE A 5 -0.05 9.44 -9.17
C PHE A 5 -1.58 9.47 -9.06
N PRO A 6 -2.25 8.31 -8.98
CA PRO A 6 -3.68 8.27 -8.75
C PRO A 6 -4.09 9.10 -7.52
N VAL A 7 -5.25 9.76 -7.58
CA VAL A 7 -5.73 10.66 -6.52
C VAL A 7 -5.70 10.01 -5.13
N TRP A 8 -6.06 8.72 -5.04
CA TRP A 8 -6.05 7.99 -3.77
C TRP A 8 -4.64 7.86 -3.16
N VAL A 9 -3.60 7.78 -3.98
CA VAL A 9 -2.19 7.78 -3.54
C VAL A 9 -1.83 9.15 -2.97
N HIS A 10 -2.21 10.23 -3.65
CA HIS A 10 -1.95 11.58 -3.17
C HIS A 10 -2.64 11.85 -1.84
N LEU A 11 -3.92 11.46 -1.71
CA LEU A 11 -4.69 11.60 -0.48
C LEU A 11 -4.07 10.81 0.67
N ALA A 12 -3.67 9.55 0.44
CA ALA A 12 -3.05 8.73 1.47
C ALA A 12 -1.67 9.25 1.91
N ARG A 13 -0.92 9.91 1.02
CA ARG A 13 0.34 10.59 1.38
C ARG A 13 0.10 11.82 2.26
N LYS A 14 -0.95 12.60 1.98
CA LYS A 14 -1.27 13.83 2.72
C LYS A 14 -1.91 13.53 4.06
N THR A 15 -2.82 12.56 4.08
CA THR A 15 -3.58 12.14 5.26
C THR A 15 -3.49 10.63 5.36
N PRO A 16 -2.58 10.08 6.20
CA PRO A 16 -2.44 8.65 6.37
C PRO A 16 -3.78 8.00 6.74
N VAL A 17 -4.09 6.90 6.05
CA VAL A 17 -5.33 6.15 6.27
C VAL A 17 -5.10 5.10 7.34
N ARG A 18 -6.03 4.99 8.29
CA ARG A 18 -6.04 3.94 9.31
C ARG A 18 -7.34 3.15 9.25
N ALA A 19 -7.25 1.85 9.10
CA ALA A 19 -8.41 0.96 8.96
C ALA A 19 -8.23 -0.36 9.71
N ALA A 20 -9.32 -0.89 10.26
CA ALA A 20 -9.32 -2.20 10.90
C ALA A 20 -9.94 -3.24 9.97
N VAL A 21 -9.21 -4.32 9.67
CA VAL A 21 -9.66 -5.45 8.85
C VAL A 21 -9.34 -6.75 9.57
N ARG A 22 -10.36 -7.61 9.78
CA ARG A 22 -10.24 -8.88 10.52
C ARG A 22 -9.50 -8.75 11.86
N GLY A 23 -9.79 -7.70 12.62
CA GLY A 23 -9.19 -7.45 13.94
C GLY A 23 -7.73 -6.97 13.92
N ARG A 24 -7.15 -6.71 12.74
CA ARG A 24 -5.84 -6.07 12.58
C ARG A 24 -6.00 -4.64 12.11
N VAL A 25 -5.21 -3.74 12.69
CA VAL A 25 -5.15 -2.34 12.28
C VAL A 25 -4.05 -2.18 11.24
N TYR A 26 -4.43 -1.59 10.12
CA TYR A 26 -3.56 -1.22 9.01
C TYR A 26 -3.45 0.30 8.95
N GLU A 27 -2.23 0.77 8.77
CA GLU A 27 -1.92 2.17 8.52
C GLU A 27 -1.32 2.27 7.12
N ILE A 28 -1.73 3.27 6.34
CA ILE A 28 -1.32 3.45 4.93
C ILE A 28 -0.91 4.90 4.76
N GLY A 29 0.24 5.14 4.16
CA GLY A 29 0.82 6.48 4.11
C GLY A 29 2.07 6.55 3.24
N ALA A 30 2.73 7.71 3.27
CA ALA A 30 3.92 7.96 2.48
C ALA A 30 5.07 7.00 2.84
N PRO A 31 5.86 6.53 1.86
CA PRO A 31 6.97 5.62 2.13
C PRO A 31 8.03 6.26 3.03
N GLU A 32 8.74 5.43 3.80
CA GLU A 32 9.87 5.88 4.64
C GLU A 32 11.00 6.50 3.81
N ARG A 33 11.18 6.04 2.58
CA ARG A 33 12.16 6.57 1.63
C ARG A 33 11.45 7.03 0.36
N PRO A 34 11.58 8.31 -0.03
CA PRO A 34 11.06 8.80 -1.29
C PRO A 34 12.08 8.53 -2.41
N ASP A 35 12.23 7.27 -2.81
CA ASP A 35 13.03 6.89 -3.99
C ASP A 35 12.26 6.98 -5.31
N GLY A 36 10.93 7.17 -5.24
CA GLY A 36 10.04 7.31 -6.39
C GLY A 36 9.45 5.99 -6.88
N GLU A 37 10.01 4.86 -6.47
CA GLU A 37 9.51 3.52 -6.83
C GLU A 37 8.35 3.08 -5.93
N VAL A 38 8.36 3.53 -4.66
CA VAL A 38 7.30 3.25 -3.70
C VAL A 38 6.33 4.43 -3.62
N LEU A 39 5.06 4.15 -3.90
CA LEU A 39 3.96 5.11 -3.79
C LEU A 39 3.49 5.27 -2.35
N LEU A 40 3.26 4.16 -1.66
CA LEU A 40 2.76 4.09 -0.29
C LEU A 40 3.40 2.91 0.44
N THR A 41 3.48 2.99 1.75
CA THR A 41 3.77 1.84 2.62
C THR A 41 2.53 1.50 3.42
N VAL A 42 2.36 0.21 3.72
CA VAL A 42 1.32 -0.32 4.60
C VAL A 42 2.00 -0.87 5.85
N TRP A 43 1.54 -0.44 7.03
CA TRP A 43 2.05 -0.90 8.32
C TRP A 43 0.97 -1.59 9.15
N THR A 44 1.40 -2.47 10.04
CA THR A 44 0.60 -2.97 11.15
C THR A 44 1.46 -3.01 12.42
N GLY A 45 0.95 -2.45 13.52
CA GLY A 45 1.70 -2.39 14.78
C GLY A 45 3.09 -1.74 14.64
N GLY A 46 3.21 -0.69 13.82
CA GLY A 46 4.49 0.00 13.57
C GLY A 46 5.46 -0.73 12.63
N ARG A 47 5.11 -1.91 12.10
CA ARG A 47 5.96 -2.65 11.16
C ARG A 47 5.42 -2.59 9.74
N ALA A 48 6.27 -2.29 8.77
CA ALA A 48 5.92 -2.35 7.36
C ALA A 48 5.59 -3.79 6.94
N VAL A 49 4.41 -3.98 6.36
CA VAL A 49 3.89 -5.28 5.89
C VAL A 49 3.63 -5.31 4.39
N GLY A 50 3.70 -4.17 3.72
CA GLY A 50 3.53 -4.09 2.28
C GLY A 50 3.84 -2.72 1.73
N GLN A 51 3.97 -2.65 0.42
CA GLN A 51 4.29 -1.44 -0.33
C GLN A 51 3.42 -1.38 -1.59
N VAL A 52 3.01 -0.18 -1.96
CA VAL A 52 2.42 0.10 -3.28
C VAL A 52 3.52 0.61 -4.18
N LEU A 53 3.71 0.00 -5.34
CA LEU A 53 4.75 0.35 -6.30
C LEU A 53 4.20 1.23 -7.43
N ALA A 54 5.09 2.05 -8.00
CA ALA A 54 4.80 3.00 -9.06
C ALA A 54 4.70 2.33 -10.45
N THR A 55 3.72 1.45 -10.61
CA THR A 55 3.37 0.80 -11.89
C THR A 55 2.05 1.35 -12.46
N GLU A 56 1.72 0.99 -13.69
CA GLU A 56 0.44 1.33 -14.34
C GLU A 56 -0.32 0.03 -14.69
N PRO A 57 -1.34 -0.37 -13.92
CA PRO A 57 -1.84 0.23 -12.67
C PRO A 57 -0.89 -0.01 -11.48
N PRO A 58 -1.00 0.75 -10.36
CA PRO A 58 -0.20 0.51 -9.16
C PRO A 58 -0.36 -0.91 -8.64
N VAL A 59 0.71 -1.51 -8.13
CA VAL A 59 0.67 -2.86 -7.55
C VAL A 59 1.05 -2.86 -6.08
N PHE A 60 0.35 -3.66 -5.28
CA PHE A 60 0.71 -3.98 -3.91
C PHE A 60 1.65 -5.18 -3.86
N ARG A 61 2.81 -4.97 -3.24
CA ARG A 61 3.79 -6.00 -2.90
C ARG A 61 3.79 -6.21 -1.40
N ARG A 62 3.48 -7.43 -0.95
CA ARG A 62 3.57 -7.82 0.47
C ARG A 62 5.04 -7.92 0.89
N LEU A 63 5.34 -7.57 2.15
CA LEU A 63 6.67 -7.69 2.74
C LEU A 63 6.70 -8.82 3.78
N GLY A 64 7.84 -9.51 3.87
CA GLY A 64 8.12 -10.52 4.89
C GLY A 64 8.11 -11.97 4.38
N PRO A 65 8.34 -12.95 5.28
CA PRO A 65 8.58 -14.36 4.92
C PRO A 65 7.34 -15.10 4.38
N ARG A 66 6.16 -14.47 4.42
CA ARG A 66 4.92 -14.94 3.79
C ARG A 66 4.42 -13.94 2.74
N ALA A 67 5.34 -13.22 2.10
CA ALA A 67 4.97 -12.42 0.94
C ALA A 67 4.47 -13.36 -0.15
N ASP A 68 3.28 -13.08 -0.68
CA ASP A 68 2.86 -13.73 -1.92
C ASP A 68 3.88 -13.42 -3.01
N PRO A 69 4.20 -14.41 -3.87
CA PRO A 69 5.25 -14.25 -4.86
C PRO A 69 4.91 -13.19 -5.92
N GLU A 70 3.63 -12.89 -6.12
CA GLU A 70 3.18 -11.99 -7.19
C GLU A 70 2.48 -10.73 -6.66
N PRO A 71 2.99 -9.52 -7.01
CA PRO A 71 2.34 -8.26 -6.68
C PRO A 71 0.92 -8.17 -7.25
N GLN A 72 -0.01 -7.64 -6.46
CA GLN A 72 -1.42 -7.55 -6.85
C GLN A 72 -1.76 -6.13 -7.33
N PRO A 73 -2.39 -5.93 -8.49
CA PRO A 73 -2.83 -4.61 -8.92
C PRO A 73 -3.86 -4.06 -7.93
N VAL A 74 -3.70 -2.79 -7.54
CA VAL A 74 -4.56 -2.09 -6.59
C VAL A 74 -5.11 -0.81 -7.19
N SER A 75 -6.44 -0.71 -7.19
CA SER A 75 -7.18 0.43 -7.73
C SER A 75 -7.45 1.53 -6.71
N GLY A 76 -7.34 1.23 -5.42
CA GLY A 76 -7.60 2.15 -4.33
C GLY A 76 -7.36 1.55 -2.93
N ILE A 77 -7.71 2.31 -1.90
CA ILE A 77 -7.53 1.92 -0.49
C ILE A 77 -8.30 0.64 -0.09
N PRO A 78 -9.59 0.45 -0.46
CA PRO A 78 -10.30 -0.78 -0.09
C PRO A 78 -9.63 -2.04 -0.66
N ASP A 79 -9.26 -1.98 -1.94
CA ASP A 79 -8.56 -3.04 -2.65
C ASP A 79 -7.17 -3.35 -2.03
N LEU A 80 -6.43 -2.29 -1.71
CA LEU A 80 -5.16 -2.39 -0.97
C LEU A 80 -5.31 -3.08 0.39
N LEU A 81 -6.39 -2.78 1.13
CA LEU A 81 -6.67 -3.40 2.42
C LEU A 81 -7.03 -4.89 2.28
N GLU A 82 -7.78 -5.26 1.25
CA GLU A 82 -8.08 -6.67 0.94
C GLU A 82 -6.80 -7.46 0.63
N CYS A 83 -5.94 -6.92 -0.24
CA CYS A 83 -4.63 -7.51 -0.53
C CYS A 83 -3.74 -7.58 0.73
N ALA A 84 -3.72 -6.55 1.59
CA ALA A 84 -2.94 -6.54 2.82
C ALA A 84 -3.48 -7.51 3.90
N ALA A 85 -4.78 -7.80 3.88
CA ALA A 85 -5.43 -8.75 4.76
C ALA A 85 -5.41 -10.20 4.22
N GLY A 86 -4.98 -10.41 2.96
CA GLY A 86 -4.97 -11.73 2.31
C GLY A 86 -6.38 -12.24 2.04
N LEU A 87 -7.26 -11.31 1.65
CA LEU A 87 -8.64 -11.60 1.22
C LEU A 87 -8.74 -11.81 -0.29
N ARG A 88 -7.65 -11.50 -0.99
CA ARG A 88 -7.46 -11.54 -2.42
C ARG A 88 -6.05 -12.07 -2.66
#